data_AF-A0A2I0BBB7-F1
#
_entry.id   AF-A0A2I0BBB7-F1
#
_cell.length_a   1.000
_cell.length_b   1.000
_cell.length_c   1.000
_cell.angle_alpha   90.00
_cell.angle_beta   90.00
_cell.angle_gamma   90.00
#
_symmetry.space_group_name_H-M   'P 1'
#
loop_
_entity.id
_entity.type
_entity.pdbx_description
1 polymer ?
#
loop_
_entity_poly.entity_id
_entity_poly.type
_entity_poly.pdbx_seq_one_letter_code
_entity_poly.pdbx_strand_id
1 'polypeptide(L)'
;MASSRCLLLLLLGLLVFAATAAAEVSLPNNYVLLEPYDDYNEEYIARIANFGYQVYDYAQNPLARGPFLPKLSNKRLIAVGIQFDFGWVRLVRQYCVIIEGDVLTSQLRVMAVARIMFKLNLFSSSTFGDINKRSIKVDEIEYHRI
;
A
#
# COMPACT_ATOMS: atom_id res chain seq x y z
N MET A 1 34.12 -17.24 32.29
CA MET A 1 34.01 -16.58 30.96
C MET A 1 32.73 -17.01 30.26
N ALA A 2 31.57 -16.46 30.62
CA ALA A 2 30.26 -16.83 30.03
C ALA A 2 29.35 -15.62 29.74
N SER A 3 29.73 -14.42 30.20
CA SER A 3 28.91 -13.20 30.10
C SER A 3 28.92 -12.56 28.70
N SER A 4 30.01 -12.67 27.95
CA SER A 4 30.15 -12.04 26.62
C SER A 4 29.23 -12.65 25.55
N ARG A 5 28.94 -13.96 25.60
CA ARG A 5 28.10 -14.64 24.60
C ARG A 5 26.63 -14.27 24.71
N CYS A 6 26.14 -14.04 25.93
CA CYS A 6 24.75 -13.64 26.16
C CYS A 6 24.49 -12.21 25.64
N LEU A 7 25.47 -11.33 25.84
CA LEU A 7 25.40 -9.93 25.41
C LEU A 7 25.44 -9.82 23.87
N LEU A 8 26.23 -10.67 23.20
CA LEU A 8 26.23 -10.80 21.74
C LEU A 8 24.88 -11.28 21.19
N LEU A 9 24.24 -12.27 21.82
CA LEU A 9 22.93 -12.76 21.39
C LEU A 9 21.82 -11.72 21.60
N LEU A 10 21.89 -10.96 22.69
CA LEU A 10 20.98 -9.85 22.97
C LEU A 10 21.13 -8.72 21.94
N LEU A 11 22.37 -8.35 21.60
CA LEU A 11 22.66 -7.39 20.53
C LEU A 11 22.18 -7.88 19.16
N LEU A 12 22.35 -9.17 18.87
CA LEU A 12 21.88 -9.75 17.61
C LEU A 12 20.34 -9.74 17.54
N GLY A 13 19.67 -10.06 18.64
CA GLY A 13 18.21 -9.96 18.75
C GLY A 13 17.70 -8.53 18.59
N LEU A 14 18.38 -7.55 19.21
CA LEU A 14 18.08 -6.13 19.05
C LEU A 14 18.31 -5.64 17.62
N LEU A 15 19.38 -6.07 16.96
CA LEU A 15 19.67 -5.73 15.56
C LEU A 15 18.62 -6.29 14.61
N VAL A 16 18.18 -7.53 14.81
CA VAL A 16 17.11 -8.13 14.01
C VAL A 16 15.78 -7.38 14.23
N PHE A 17 15.44 -7.05 15.48
CA PHE A 17 14.23 -6.27 15.79
C PHE A 17 14.25 -4.87 15.15
N ALA A 18 15.38 -4.16 15.23
CA ALA A 18 15.53 -2.85 14.63
C ALA A 18 15.43 -2.91 13.09
N ALA A 19 16.02 -3.92 12.46
CA ALA A 19 15.95 -4.11 11.01
C ALA A 19 14.53 -4.44 10.53
N THR A 20 13.76 -5.23 11.29
CA THR A 20 12.37 -5.53 10.94
C THR A 20 11.40 -4.38 11.19
N ALA A 21 11.69 -3.51 12.17
CA ALA A 21 10.88 -2.32 12.45
C ALA A 21 11.15 -1.18 11.46
N ALA A 22 12.31 -1.19 10.79
CA ALA A 22 12.75 -0.16 9.85
C ALA A 22 12.67 -0.59 8.38
N ALA A 23 11.95 -1.68 8.05
CA ALA A 23 11.65 -1.99 6.66
C ALA A 23 10.73 -0.90 6.11
N GLU A 24 11.33 0.14 5.52
CA GLU A 24 10.62 1.21 4.85
C GLU A 24 9.83 0.60 3.69
N VAL A 25 8.51 0.74 3.76
CA VAL A 25 7.63 0.26 2.71
C VAL A 25 7.86 1.14 1.48
N SER A 26 8.57 0.60 0.49
CA SER A 26 8.92 1.32 -0.73
C SER A 26 7.85 1.16 -1.82
N LEU A 27 7.66 2.21 -2.62
CA LEU A 27 6.88 2.13 -3.86
C LEU A 27 7.57 1.21 -4.89
N PRO A 28 6.81 0.57 -5.80
CA PRO A 28 7.40 -0.21 -6.89
C PRO A 28 8.31 0.62 -7.80
N ASN A 29 9.24 -0.06 -8.48
CA ASN A 29 10.14 0.57 -9.45
C ASN A 29 9.36 1.41 -10.49
N ASN A 30 9.81 2.64 -10.74
CA ASN A 30 9.22 3.64 -11.66
C ASN A 30 7.97 4.37 -11.17
N TYR A 31 7.56 4.17 -9.91
CA TYR A 31 6.59 5.03 -9.25
C TYR A 31 7.30 6.19 -8.56
N VAL A 32 6.76 7.40 -8.73
CA VAL A 32 7.18 8.61 -8.05
C VAL A 32 6.21 8.86 -6.89
N LEU A 33 6.74 9.09 -5.68
CA LEU A 33 5.95 9.47 -4.52
C LEU A 33 5.25 10.80 -4.79
N LEU A 34 3.96 10.90 -4.45
CA LEU A 34 3.24 12.16 -4.45
C LEU A 34 3.42 12.83 -3.09
N GLU A 35 4.11 13.96 -3.05
CA GLU A 35 4.24 14.76 -1.83
C GLU A 35 3.22 15.92 -1.81
N PRO A 36 2.64 16.24 -0.63
CA PRO A 36 1.72 17.37 -0.43
C PRO A 36 2.20 18.73 -0.94
N TYR A 37 3.53 18.93 -1.01
CA TYR A 37 4.18 20.20 -1.30
C TYR A 37 4.71 20.30 -2.74
N ASP A 38 4.61 19.23 -3.52
CA ASP A 38 4.95 19.24 -4.94
C ASP A 38 3.82 19.91 -5.77
N ASP A 39 3.90 19.84 -7.11
CA ASP A 39 2.82 20.24 -8.04
C ASP A 39 1.45 19.55 -7.75
N TYR A 40 1.39 18.65 -6.76
CA TYR A 40 0.22 17.90 -6.35
C TYR A 40 -0.41 18.49 -5.08
N ASN A 41 -1.62 19.03 -5.23
CA ASN A 41 -2.42 19.49 -4.10
C ASN A 41 -2.74 18.33 -3.13
N GLU A 42 -2.66 18.59 -1.82
CA GLU A 42 -3.13 17.68 -0.75
C GLU A 42 -4.51 17.08 -1.03
N GLU A 43 -5.43 17.88 -1.56
CA GLU A 43 -6.79 17.42 -1.90
C GLU A 43 -6.76 16.32 -2.97
N TYR A 44 -5.84 16.43 -3.93
CA TYR A 44 -5.66 15.43 -4.98
C TYR A 44 -5.10 14.13 -4.40
N ILE A 45 -4.08 14.21 -3.54
CA ILE A 45 -3.50 13.03 -2.87
C ILE A 45 -4.55 12.33 -2.01
N ALA A 46 -5.29 13.08 -1.19
CA ALA A 46 -6.36 12.56 -0.35
C ALA A 46 -7.45 11.86 -1.18
N ARG A 47 -7.78 12.41 -2.35
CA ARG A 47 -8.74 11.81 -3.28
C ARG A 47 -8.25 10.48 -3.85
N ILE A 48 -6.98 10.41 -4.28
CA ILE A 48 -6.38 9.15 -4.76
C ILE A 48 -6.31 8.10 -3.63
N ALA A 49 -5.95 8.51 -2.41
CA ALA A 49 -5.95 7.64 -1.24
C ALA A 49 -7.36 7.09 -0.94
N ASN A 50 -8.39 7.93 -0.99
CA ASN A 50 -9.79 7.51 -0.82
C ASN A 50 -10.19 6.44 -1.85
N PHE A 51 -9.79 6.61 -3.11
CA PHE A 51 -10.00 5.58 -4.12
C PHE A 51 -9.25 4.28 -3.79
N GLY A 52 -8.00 4.36 -3.33
CA GLY A 52 -7.25 3.20 -2.85
C GLY A 52 -8.00 2.41 -1.77
N TYR A 53 -8.58 3.10 -0.77
CA TYR A 53 -9.40 2.47 0.27
C TYR A 53 -10.64 1.76 -0.32
N GLN A 54 -11.38 2.43 -1.20
CA GLN A 54 -12.57 1.87 -1.84
C GLN A 54 -12.24 0.63 -2.69
N VAL A 55 -11.11 0.69 -3.40
CA VAL A 55 -10.59 -0.41 -4.21
C VAL A 55 -10.24 -1.61 -3.31
N TYR A 56 -9.59 -1.37 -2.17
CA TYR A 56 -9.30 -2.43 -1.20
C TYR A 56 -10.56 -3.09 -0.67
N ASP A 57 -11.56 -2.30 -0.29
CA ASP A 57 -12.84 -2.81 0.21
C ASP A 57 -13.61 -3.58 -0.86
N TYR A 58 -13.54 -3.15 -2.12
CA TYR A 58 -14.08 -3.92 -3.23
C TYR A 58 -13.38 -5.26 -3.42
N ALA A 59 -12.05 -5.30 -3.29
CA ALA A 59 -11.26 -6.53 -3.44
C ALA A 59 -11.51 -7.55 -2.30
N GLN A 60 -12.09 -7.15 -1.17
CA GLN A 60 -12.57 -8.06 -0.13
C GLN A 60 -13.90 -8.73 -0.48
N ASN A 61 -14.63 -8.23 -1.49
CA ASN A 61 -15.90 -8.82 -1.90
C ASN A 61 -15.64 -10.22 -2.50
N PRO A 62 -16.34 -11.29 -2.05
CA PRO A 62 -16.22 -12.62 -2.64
C PRO A 62 -16.50 -12.68 -4.15
N LEU A 63 -17.21 -11.68 -4.69
CA LEU A 63 -17.51 -11.53 -6.10
C LEU A 63 -16.41 -10.80 -6.89
N ALA A 64 -15.41 -10.22 -6.22
CA ALA A 64 -14.26 -9.62 -6.88
C ALA A 64 -13.37 -10.71 -7.45
N ARG A 65 -12.92 -10.55 -8.70
CA ARG A 65 -12.00 -11.49 -9.34
C ARG A 65 -10.61 -11.30 -8.73
N GLY A 66 -10.17 -12.19 -7.84
CA GLY A 66 -8.84 -12.15 -7.23
C GLY A 66 -8.73 -13.07 -6.00
N PRO A 67 -7.53 -13.18 -5.40
CA PRO A 67 -7.36 -13.84 -4.11
C PRO A 67 -8.18 -13.11 -3.04
N PHE A 68 -8.80 -13.87 -2.13
CA PHE A 68 -9.54 -13.30 -1.00
C PHE A 68 -8.58 -12.55 -0.08
N LEU A 69 -8.77 -11.24 0.05
CA LEU A 69 -7.93 -10.39 0.89
C LEU A 69 -8.50 -10.29 2.30
N PRO A 70 -7.65 -10.26 3.34
CA PRO A 70 -8.11 -10.07 4.70
C PRO A 70 -8.74 -8.69 4.87
N LYS A 71 -9.68 -8.59 5.82
CA LYS A 71 -10.24 -7.29 6.21
C LYS A 71 -9.22 -6.54 7.07
N LEU A 72 -8.82 -5.35 6.64
CA LEU A 72 -8.03 -4.42 7.45
C LEU A 72 -8.95 -3.58 8.34
N SER A 73 -8.63 -3.50 9.64
CA SER A 73 -9.15 -2.50 10.58
C SER A 73 -8.09 -1.43 10.89
N ASN A 74 -8.52 -0.27 11.40
CA ASN A 74 -7.63 0.86 11.74
C ASN A 74 -6.68 1.25 10.60
N LYS A 75 -7.23 1.35 9.38
CA LYS A 75 -6.44 1.58 8.18
C LYS A 75 -5.73 2.93 8.23
N ARG A 76 -4.47 2.96 7.79
CA ARG A 76 -3.65 4.15 7.70
C ARG A 76 -3.00 4.22 6.31
N LEU A 77 -2.96 5.42 5.73
CA LEU A 77 -2.26 5.67 4.48
C LEU A 77 -0.76 5.74 4.78
N ILE A 78 0.03 4.97 4.04
CA ILE A 78 1.49 5.04 4.08
C ILE A 78 2.00 5.93 2.97
N ALA A 79 1.60 5.66 1.73
CA ALA A 79 2.10 6.38 0.56
C ALA A 79 1.11 6.36 -0.61
N VAL A 80 1.21 7.39 -1.46
CA VAL A 80 0.58 7.43 -2.77
C VAL A 80 1.68 7.66 -3.80
N GLY A 81 1.78 6.80 -4.80
CA GLY A 81 2.69 6.94 -5.91
C GLY A 81 1.96 7.01 -7.24
N ILE A 82 2.62 7.63 -8.21
CA ILE A 82 2.17 7.70 -9.61
C ILE A 82 3.26 7.16 -10.53
N GLN A 83 2.85 6.40 -11.55
CA GLN A 83 3.72 6.05 -12.66
C GLN A 83 3.27 6.83 -13.90
N PHE A 84 4.20 7.60 -14.48
CA PHE A 84 3.99 8.30 -15.74
C PHE A 84 4.31 7.35 -16.90
N ASP A 85 3.28 6.97 -17.64
CA ASP A 85 3.46 6.32 -18.94
C ASP A 85 3.58 7.42 -20.00
N PHE A 86 4.80 7.65 -20.50
CA PHE A 86 5.07 8.63 -21.56
C PHE A 86 4.72 8.11 -22.97
N GLY A 87 4.06 6.95 -23.08
CA GLY A 87 3.54 6.40 -24.32
C GLY A 87 2.44 7.28 -24.93
N TRP A 88 2.73 7.86 -26.09
CA TRP A 88 2.02 8.94 -26.80
C TRP A 88 0.51 8.81 -27.10
N VAL A 89 -0.23 7.78 -26.67
CA VAL A 89 -1.61 7.55 -27.18
C VAL A 89 -2.68 7.33 -26.11
N ARG A 90 -2.37 7.23 -24.81
CA ARG A 90 -3.43 7.09 -23.80
C ARG A 90 -3.08 7.77 -22.48
N LEU A 91 -3.84 8.82 -22.15
CA LEU A 91 -3.81 9.58 -20.89
C LEU A 91 -4.38 8.77 -19.71
N VAL A 92 -3.77 7.60 -19.48
CA VAL A 92 -4.08 6.68 -18.38
C VAL A 92 -2.95 6.77 -17.39
N ARG A 93 -3.23 7.30 -16.20
CA ARG A 93 -2.26 7.36 -15.10
C ARG A 93 -2.39 6.11 -14.25
N GLN A 94 -1.25 5.51 -13.92
CA GLN A 94 -1.15 4.40 -12.99
C GLN A 94 -0.86 4.95 -11.60
N TYR A 95 -1.65 4.54 -10.62
CA TYR A 95 -1.48 4.92 -9.22
C TYR A 95 -1.15 3.69 -8.41
N CYS A 96 -0.35 3.90 -7.37
CA CYS A 96 -0.06 2.95 -6.32
C CYS A 96 -0.45 3.59 -4.99
N VAL A 97 -1.28 2.92 -4.21
CA VAL A 97 -1.65 3.35 -2.86
C VAL A 97 -1.21 2.26 -1.91
N ILE A 98 -0.44 2.65 -0.89
CA ILE A 98 0.04 1.76 0.15
C ILE A 98 -0.74 2.04 1.42
N ILE A 99 -1.42 1.03 1.94
CA ILE A 99 -2.28 1.11 3.11
C ILE A 99 -1.79 0.11 4.14
N GLU A 100 -1.61 0.57 5.36
CA GLU A 100 -1.36 -0.25 6.53
C GLU A 100 -2.66 -0.46 7.30
N GLY A 101 -2.84 -1.61 7.97
CA GLY A 101 -3.93 -1.81 8.90
C GLY A 101 -3.78 -3.11 9.67
N ASP A 102 -4.63 -3.32 10.66
CA ASP A 102 -4.64 -4.55 11.45
C ASP A 102 -5.45 -5.64 10.79
N VAL A 103 -4.94 -6.87 10.83
CA VAL A 103 -5.67 -8.10 10.50
C VAL A 103 -5.82 -8.93 11.76
N LEU A 104 -7.07 -9.23 12.09
CA LEU A 104 -7.41 -10.22 13.11
C LEU A 104 -7.35 -11.61 12.47
N THR A 105 -6.24 -12.31 12.70
CA THR A 105 -6.22 -13.77 12.54
C THR A 105 -6.72 -14.38 13.83
N SER A 106 -7.37 -15.55 13.76
CA SER A 106 -8.13 -16.22 14.84
C SER A 106 -7.46 -16.28 16.22
N GLN A 107 -6.14 -16.08 16.31
CA GLN A 107 -5.39 -16.08 17.57
C GLN A 107 -4.45 -14.88 17.75
N LEU A 108 -4.22 -14.07 16.71
CA LEU A 108 -3.20 -13.02 16.72
C LEU A 108 -3.64 -11.81 15.88
N ARG A 109 -3.44 -10.62 16.44
CA ARG A 109 -3.50 -9.36 15.70
C ARG A 109 -2.15 -9.16 15.02
N VAL A 110 -2.16 -9.05 13.70
CA VAL A 110 -0.97 -8.76 12.90
C VAL A 110 -1.20 -7.47 12.14
N MET A 111 -0.16 -6.70 11.94
CA MET A 111 -0.19 -5.52 11.08
C MET A 111 0.03 -5.99 9.65
N ALA A 112 -0.78 -5.53 8.72
CA ALA A 112 -0.67 -5.86 7.31
C ALA A 112 -0.54 -4.61 6.47
N VAL A 113 0.42 -4.63 5.55
CA VAL A 113 0.65 -3.54 4.60
C VAL A 113 0.22 -4.02 3.22
N ALA A 114 -0.80 -3.40 2.65
CA ALA A 114 -1.36 -3.72 1.36
C ALA A 114 -0.91 -2.69 0.31
N ARG A 115 -0.33 -3.19 -0.78
CA ARG A 115 -0.01 -2.40 -1.97
C ARG A 115 -1.09 -2.53 -3.03
N ILE A 116 -1.71 -1.43 -3.40
CA ILE A 116 -2.86 -1.39 -4.32
C ILE A 116 -2.49 -0.59 -5.56
N MET A 117 -2.58 -1.23 -6.72
CA MET A 117 -2.30 -0.60 -8.01
C MET A 117 -3.59 -0.50 -8.83
N PHE A 118 -3.84 0.67 -9.43
CA PHE A 118 -5.00 0.89 -10.30
C PHE A 118 -4.73 1.96 -11.36
N LYS A 119 -5.56 1.97 -12.41
CA LYS A 119 -5.49 2.92 -13.53
C LYS A 119 -6.66 3.89 -13.48
N LEU A 120 -6.39 5.20 -13.62
CA LEU A 120 -7.43 6.21 -13.86
C LEU A 120 -7.23 6.90 -15.21
N ASN A 121 -8.34 7.13 -15.91
CA ASN A 121 -8.37 7.88 -17.17
C ASN A 121 -8.62 9.37 -16.88
N LEU A 122 -7.80 10.26 -17.44
CA LEU A 122 -7.85 11.71 -17.14
C LEU A 122 -9.03 12.49 -17.76
N PHE A 123 -9.73 11.93 -18.76
CA PHE A 123 -10.68 12.69 -19.59
C PHE A 123 -12.16 12.65 -19.19
N SER A 124 -12.56 11.89 -18.18
CA SER A 124 -13.94 11.93 -17.71
C SER A 124 -14.10 12.95 -16.58
N SER A 125 -14.16 14.23 -16.95
CA SER A 125 -14.49 15.33 -16.04
C SER A 125 -15.87 15.17 -15.36
N SER A 126 -16.71 14.24 -15.84
CA SER A 126 -18.00 13.87 -15.23
C SER A 126 -17.99 12.49 -14.56
N THR A 127 -16.91 11.72 -14.66
CA THR A 127 -16.88 10.29 -14.25
C THR A 127 -15.46 9.85 -13.85
N PHE A 128 -14.83 10.54 -12.90
CA PHE A 128 -13.76 9.92 -12.08
C PHE A 128 -14.31 8.77 -11.20
N GLY A 129 -15.60 8.45 -11.28
CA GLY A 129 -16.25 7.33 -10.60
C GLY A 129 -16.10 5.97 -11.30
N ASP A 130 -15.61 5.90 -12.54
CA ASP A 130 -15.47 4.63 -13.25
C ASP A 130 -14.03 4.13 -13.21
N ILE A 131 -13.60 3.71 -12.02
CA ILE A 131 -12.39 2.90 -11.86
C ILE A 131 -12.56 1.70 -12.77
N ASN A 132 -11.60 1.47 -13.66
CA ASN A 132 -11.58 0.22 -14.39
C ASN A 132 -11.30 -0.90 -13.38
N LYS A 133 -12.36 -1.53 -12.86
CA LYS A 133 -12.29 -2.59 -11.84
C LYS A 133 -11.41 -3.75 -12.28
N ARG A 134 -11.24 -3.95 -13.61
CA ARG A 134 -10.33 -4.96 -14.18
C ARG A 134 -8.84 -4.59 -14.10
N SER A 135 -8.54 -3.34 -13.77
CA SER A 135 -7.16 -2.82 -13.61
C SER A 135 -6.69 -2.80 -12.16
N ILE A 136 -7.58 -3.11 -11.21
CA ILE A 136 -7.26 -3.21 -9.80
C ILE A 136 -6.41 -4.45 -9.59
N LYS A 137 -5.25 -4.27 -8.97
CA LYS A 137 -4.40 -5.35 -8.48
C LYS A 137 -3.93 -5.03 -7.08
N VAL A 138 -4.11 -5.96 -6.16
CA VAL A 138 -3.32 -5.98 -4.93
C VAL A 138 -2.07 -6.76 -5.25
N ASP A 139 -0.97 -6.03 -5.26
CA ASP A 139 0.32 -6.52 -5.72
C ASP A 139 1.00 -7.35 -4.63
N GLU A 140 0.95 -6.85 -3.39
CA GLU A 140 1.66 -7.43 -2.25
C GLU A 140 0.91 -7.14 -0.94
N ILE A 141 0.93 -8.13 -0.03
CA ILE A 141 0.51 -7.97 1.37
C ILE A 141 1.63 -8.52 2.25
N GLU A 142 2.26 -7.64 3.02
CA GLU A 142 3.25 -8.02 4.04
C GLU A 142 2.60 -8.06 5.42
N TYR A 143 2.98 -9.04 6.25
CA TYR A 143 2.47 -9.20 7.61
C TYR A 143 3.60 -8.99 8.62
N HIS A 144 3.39 -8.05 9.53
CA HIS A 144 4.31 -7.70 10.59
C HIS A 144 3.68 -8.08 11.94
N ARG A 145 4.49 -8.66 12.84
CA ARG A 145 4.08 -8.84 14.23
C ARG A 145 4.08 -7.47 14.91
N ILE A 146 3.00 -7.21 15.65
CA ILE A 146 2.87 -6.05 16.55
C ILE A 146 3.65 -6.33 17.84
#